data_AF-A0A8H3ENN7-F1
#
_entry.id   AF-A0A8H3ENN7-F1
#
_cell.length_a   1.000
_cell.length_b   1.000
_cell.length_c   1.000
_cell.angle_alpha   90.00
_cell.angle_beta   90.00
_cell.angle_gamma   90.00
#
_symmetry.space_group_name_H-M   'P 1'
#
loop_
_entity.id
_entity.type
_entity.pdbx_description
1 polymer ?
#
loop_
_entity_poly.entity_id
_entity_poly.type
_entity_poly.pdbx_seq_one_letter_code
_entity_poly.pdbx_strand_id
1 'polypeptide(L)'
;MTAKELAILPHYYVMPLELGMRDTVAQGMTGEETEQMREKSPRWFPEPELDIYRDIDIFAGKKVEVPLFYVTGTKGWLIYQHPGSIDKMKDACTDFRGMKWVEDAGHWVQRKKPETVVERILEICGQAVRAKRHWINAFESLCNWKQLII
;
A
#
# COMPACT_ATOMS: atom_id res chain seq x y z
N MET A 1 34.07 5.97 -17.49
CA MET A 1 33.59 5.26 -16.29
C MET A 1 33.97 3.79 -16.42
N THR A 2 34.85 3.30 -15.56
CA THR A 2 35.38 1.93 -15.57
C THR A 2 34.65 1.05 -14.56
N ALA A 3 34.73 -0.28 -14.69
CA ALA A 3 34.12 -1.20 -13.73
C ALA A 3 34.64 -1.00 -12.29
N LYS A 4 35.89 -0.57 -12.11
CA LYS A 4 36.46 -0.25 -10.80
C LYS A 4 35.84 1.01 -10.18
N GLU A 5 35.51 2.01 -11.01
CA GLU A 5 34.86 3.24 -10.54
C GLU A 5 33.41 2.98 -10.12
N LEU A 6 32.72 2.05 -10.79
CA LEU A 6 31.36 1.63 -10.42
C LEU A 6 31.32 0.83 -9.11
N ALA A 7 32.36 0.07 -8.79
CA ALA A 7 32.44 -0.73 -7.56
C ALA A 7 32.51 0.10 -6.27
N ILE A 8 32.75 1.42 -6.37
CA ILE A 8 32.80 2.35 -5.23
C ILE A 8 31.38 2.81 -4.85
N LEU A 9 30.42 2.69 -5.77
CA LEU A 9 29.05 3.14 -5.51
C LEU A 9 28.41 2.28 -4.41
N PRO A 10 27.60 2.89 -3.51
CA PRO A 10 26.87 2.14 -2.50
C PRO A 10 26.06 1.02 -3.11
N HIS A 11 25.88 -0.07 -2.37
CA HIS A 11 25.20 -1.27 -2.86
C HIS A 11 23.73 -1.03 -3.25
N TYR A 12 23.14 0.08 -2.79
CA TYR A 12 21.84 0.56 -3.25
C TYR A 12 21.81 0.89 -4.77
N TYR A 13 22.93 1.35 -5.33
CA TYR A 13 23.06 1.68 -6.76
C TYR A 13 23.63 0.54 -7.59
N VAL A 14 24.52 -0.27 -7.01
CA VAL A 14 25.13 -1.43 -7.67
C VAL A 14 24.99 -2.63 -6.74
N MET A 15 23.94 -3.42 -6.95
CA MET A 15 23.65 -4.58 -6.10
C MET A 15 24.64 -5.72 -6.37
N PRO A 16 25.04 -6.47 -5.34
CA PRO A 16 25.78 -7.72 -5.51
C PRO A 16 25.00 -8.71 -6.38
N LEU A 17 25.71 -9.44 -7.24
CA LEU A 17 25.10 -10.34 -8.24
C LEU A 17 24.15 -11.38 -7.62
N GLU A 18 24.51 -11.89 -6.44
CA GLU A 18 23.77 -12.97 -5.75
C GLU A 18 22.66 -12.46 -4.83
N LEU A 19 22.47 -11.14 -4.72
CA LEU A 19 21.51 -10.55 -3.78
C LEU A 19 20.37 -9.83 -4.50
N GLY A 20 19.16 -9.99 -3.96
CA GLY A 20 18.07 -9.09 -4.27
C GLY A 20 18.23 -7.74 -3.55
N MET A 21 17.44 -6.74 -3.95
CA MET A 21 17.38 -5.44 -3.28
C MET A 21 17.09 -5.58 -1.78
N ARG A 22 16.22 -6.53 -1.39
CA ARG A 22 15.90 -6.82 0.03
C ARG A 22 17.14 -7.19 0.83
N ASP A 23 17.88 -8.19 0.36
CA ASP A 23 19.04 -8.72 1.08
C ASP A 23 20.18 -7.70 1.12
N THR A 24 20.33 -6.95 0.03
CA THR A 24 21.27 -5.84 -0.10
C THR A 24 21.00 -4.73 0.93
N VAL A 25 19.75 -4.30 1.08
CA VAL A 25 19.35 -3.28 2.07
C VAL A 25 19.51 -3.82 3.49
N ALA A 26 19.07 -5.05 3.76
CA ALA A 26 19.21 -5.66 5.08
C ALA A 26 20.68 -5.75 5.51
N GLN A 27 21.58 -6.10 4.58
CA GLN A 27 23.02 -6.10 4.81
C GLN A 27 23.57 -4.69 5.08
N GLY A 28 23.08 -3.66 4.39
CA GLY A 28 23.45 -2.26 4.64
C GLY A 28 22.96 -1.72 5.98
N MET A 29 21.85 -2.26 6.49
CA MET A 29 21.25 -1.87 7.76
C MET A 29 21.81 -2.62 8.98
N THR A 30 22.62 -3.67 8.77
CA THR A 30 23.23 -4.43 9.88
C THR A 30 24.13 -3.53 10.72
N GLY A 31 23.71 -3.22 11.95
CA GLY A 31 24.46 -2.38 12.90
C GLY A 31 23.95 -0.94 13.02
N GLU A 32 22.94 -0.54 12.25
CA GLU A 32 22.28 0.74 12.46
C GLU A 32 21.14 0.60 13.49
N GLU A 33 21.40 1.06 14.71
CA GLU A 33 20.41 1.07 15.80
C GLU A 33 19.42 2.23 15.63
N THR A 34 18.15 1.96 15.96
CA THR A 34 17.04 2.91 15.76
C THR A 34 17.26 4.23 16.50
N GLU A 35 17.96 4.19 17.63
CA GLU A 35 18.26 5.37 18.45
C GLU A 35 19.32 6.28 17.81
N GLN A 36 20.34 5.70 17.16
CA GLN A 36 21.38 6.48 16.48
C GLN A 36 20.84 7.22 15.26
N MET A 37 19.81 6.66 14.61
CA MET A 37 19.07 7.36 13.55
C MET A 37 18.26 8.53 14.10
N ARG A 38 17.63 8.37 15.28
CA ARG A 38 16.86 9.44 15.94
C ARG A 38 17.72 10.66 16.26
N GLU A 39 18.92 10.46 16.79
CA GLU A 39 19.86 11.55 17.08
C GLU A 39 20.30 12.31 15.81
N LYS A 40 20.42 11.60 14.69
CA LYS A 40 20.82 12.19 13.39
C LYS A 40 19.65 12.76 12.61
N SER A 41 18.41 12.44 12.98
CA SER A 41 17.19 12.85 12.29
C SER A 41 17.04 14.37 12.18
N PRO A 42 17.31 15.19 13.23
CA PRO A 42 17.14 16.64 13.15
C PRO A 42 18.02 17.33 12.09
N ARG A 43 19.14 16.70 11.68
CA ARG A 43 20.01 17.22 10.62
C ARG A 43 19.32 17.20 9.25
N TRP A 44 18.46 16.21 9.01
CA TRP A 44 17.81 15.98 7.73
C TRP A 44 16.32 16.32 7.75
N PHE A 45 15.72 16.39 8.95
CA PHE A 45 14.33 16.76 9.21
C PHE A 45 14.25 17.67 10.45
N PRO A 46 14.35 19.00 10.27
CA PRO A 46 14.17 19.97 11.36
C PRO A 46 12.76 19.90 11.97
N GLU A 47 12.65 20.09 13.29
CA GLU A 47 11.37 20.07 14.05
C GLU A 47 10.24 20.94 13.42
N PRO A 48 10.48 22.16 12.92
CA PRO A 48 9.41 22.95 12.28
C PRO A 48 8.85 22.32 11.00
N GLU A 49 9.64 21.49 10.31
CA GLU A 49 9.16 20.73 9.14
C GLU A 49 8.35 19.50 9.57
N LEU A 50 8.51 19.05 10.81
CA LEU A 50 7.73 17.97 11.40
C LEU A 50 6.32 18.40 11.82
N ASP A 51 6.06 19.70 12.00
CA ASP A 51 4.73 20.21 12.34
C ASP A 51 3.68 19.84 11.27
N ILE A 52 4.06 19.70 10.00
CA ILE A 52 3.17 19.21 8.91
C ILE A 52 2.70 17.78 9.19
N TYR A 53 3.51 16.97 9.86
CA TYR A 53 3.16 15.62 10.24
C TYR A 53 2.33 15.57 11.53
N ARG A 54 2.33 16.61 12.37
CA ARG A 54 1.53 16.64 13.61
C ARG A 54 0.03 16.67 13.35
N ASP A 55 -0.41 17.21 12.21
CA ASP A 55 -1.81 17.14 11.79
C ASP A 55 -2.28 15.69 11.58
N ILE A 56 -1.35 14.76 11.31
CA ILE A 56 -1.69 13.33 11.19
C ILE A 56 -1.92 12.66 12.55
N ASP A 57 -1.42 13.23 13.65
CA ASP A 57 -1.54 12.67 15.01
C ASP A 57 -3.01 12.59 15.45
N ILE A 58 -3.90 13.42 14.89
CA ILE A 58 -5.34 13.33 15.15
C ILE A 58 -5.93 11.98 14.71
N PHE A 59 -5.24 11.28 13.79
CA PHE A 59 -5.58 9.95 13.30
C PHE A 59 -4.82 8.83 14.03
N ALA A 60 -3.91 9.15 14.95
CA ALA A 60 -3.18 8.15 15.72
C ALA A 60 -4.15 7.21 16.45
N GLY A 61 -3.94 5.90 16.28
CA GLY A 61 -4.78 4.86 16.86
C GLY A 61 -6.16 4.68 16.22
N LYS A 62 -6.56 5.51 15.24
CA LYS A 62 -7.78 5.29 14.47
C LYS A 62 -7.56 4.18 13.42
N LYS A 63 -8.61 3.43 13.13
CA LYS A 63 -8.61 2.42 12.06
C LYS A 63 -9.11 3.01 10.75
N VAL A 64 -8.67 2.45 9.63
CA VAL A 64 -9.24 2.76 8.31
C VAL A 64 -10.58 2.05 8.18
N GLU A 65 -11.66 2.82 8.10
CA GLU A 65 -13.02 2.28 8.17
C GLU A 65 -13.63 1.92 6.80
N VAL A 66 -13.03 2.43 5.73
CA VAL A 66 -13.52 2.18 4.37
C VAL A 66 -13.09 0.81 3.86
N PRO A 67 -13.88 0.17 2.97
CA PRO A 67 -13.45 -1.03 2.27
C PRO A 67 -12.11 -0.86 1.55
N LEU A 68 -11.16 -1.74 1.84
CA LEU A 68 -9.81 -1.64 1.30
C LEU A 68 -9.28 -2.99 0.81
N PHE A 69 -8.60 -3.01 -0.33
CA PHE A 69 -7.72 -4.09 -0.73
C PHE A 69 -6.33 -3.53 -1.06
N TYR A 70 -5.36 -4.40 -1.26
CA TYR A 70 -4.06 -4.03 -1.85
C TYR A 70 -3.82 -4.76 -3.18
N VAL A 71 -3.48 -4.05 -4.26
CA VAL A 71 -3.15 -4.64 -5.56
C VAL A 71 -1.64 -4.64 -5.78
N THR A 72 -1.06 -5.79 -6.09
CA THR A 72 0.38 -5.92 -6.35
C THR A 72 0.69 -7.01 -7.37
N GLY A 73 1.89 -6.94 -7.95
CA GLY A 73 2.39 -7.92 -8.89
C GLY A 73 3.11 -9.06 -8.20
N THR A 74 3.07 -10.26 -8.76
CA THR A 74 3.76 -11.43 -8.18
C THR A 74 5.29 -11.31 -8.18
N LYS A 75 5.86 -10.42 -9.01
CA LYS A 75 7.28 -10.04 -9.03
C LYS A 75 7.55 -8.69 -8.35
N GLY A 76 6.58 -8.15 -7.62
CA GLY A 76 6.67 -6.87 -6.93
C GLY A 76 7.41 -6.98 -5.60
N TRP A 77 8.47 -6.19 -5.41
CA TRP A 77 9.31 -6.28 -4.21
C TRP A 77 8.79 -5.48 -3.01
N LEU A 78 7.98 -4.43 -3.23
CA LEU A 78 7.61 -3.48 -2.16
C LEU A 78 6.83 -4.08 -1.00
N ILE A 79 6.02 -5.11 -1.24
CA ILE A 79 5.31 -5.80 -0.16
C ILE A 79 6.26 -6.48 0.84
N TYR A 80 7.53 -6.67 0.45
CA TYR A 80 8.57 -7.24 1.28
C TYR A 80 9.51 -6.19 1.89
N GLN A 81 9.30 -4.90 1.61
CA GLN A 81 10.10 -3.82 2.19
C GLN A 81 9.98 -3.82 3.73
N HIS A 82 8.77 -4.10 4.22
CA HIS A 82 8.49 -4.30 5.63
C HIS A 82 7.78 -5.65 5.81
N PRO A 83 8.51 -6.72 6.15
CA PRO A 83 7.93 -8.04 6.36
C PRO A 83 6.78 -8.01 7.37
N GLY A 84 5.65 -8.62 7.02
CA GLY A 84 4.45 -8.68 7.87
C GLY A 84 3.54 -7.43 7.81
N SER A 85 3.88 -6.39 7.04
CA SER A 85 3.02 -5.19 6.94
C SER A 85 1.64 -5.47 6.39
N ILE A 86 1.51 -6.39 5.42
CA ILE A 86 0.20 -6.78 4.90
C ILE A 86 -0.62 -7.52 5.96
N ASP A 87 0.00 -8.38 6.76
CA ASP A 87 -0.73 -9.11 7.81
C ASP A 87 -1.30 -8.15 8.86
N LYS A 88 -0.53 -7.11 9.20
CA LYS A 88 -0.94 -6.01 10.09
C LYS A 88 -2.05 -5.12 9.52
N MET A 89 -2.31 -5.13 8.21
CA MET A 89 -3.43 -4.37 7.62
C MET A 89 -4.79 -4.83 8.18
N LYS A 90 -4.89 -6.10 8.60
CA LYS A 90 -6.10 -6.62 9.26
C LYS A 90 -6.37 -5.94 10.60
N ASP A 91 -5.32 -5.51 11.29
CA ASP A 91 -5.44 -4.81 12.56
C ASP A 91 -5.72 -3.32 12.35
N ALA A 92 -5.14 -2.73 11.30
CA ALA A 92 -5.24 -1.32 10.96
C ALA A 92 -6.56 -0.93 10.25
N CYS A 93 -7.24 -1.87 9.59
CA CYS A 93 -8.48 -1.61 8.86
C CYS A 93 -9.67 -2.34 9.50
N THR A 94 -10.88 -1.80 9.37
CA THR A 94 -12.10 -2.50 9.79
C THR A 94 -12.67 -3.42 8.70
N ASP A 95 -12.45 -3.11 7.42
CA ASP A 95 -12.84 -3.91 6.26
C ASP A 95 -11.65 -4.08 5.28
N PHE A 96 -10.67 -4.89 5.68
CA PHE A 96 -9.58 -5.30 4.77
C PHE A 96 -9.97 -6.56 3.98
N ARG A 97 -10.18 -6.39 2.68
CA ARG A 97 -10.61 -7.43 1.74
C ARG A 97 -9.46 -8.23 1.13
N GLY A 98 -8.25 -8.05 1.67
CA GLY A 98 -7.07 -8.83 1.32
C GLY A 98 -6.28 -8.29 0.13
N MET A 99 -5.35 -9.12 -0.34
CA MET A 99 -4.49 -8.82 -1.48
C MET A 99 -5.10 -9.30 -2.79
N LYS A 100 -4.88 -8.52 -3.85
CA LYS A 100 -5.22 -8.85 -5.23
C LYS A 100 -3.94 -8.92 -6.05
N TRP A 101 -3.64 -10.12 -6.54
CA TRP A 101 -2.43 -10.38 -7.29
C TRP A 101 -2.62 -10.13 -8.78
N VAL A 102 -1.59 -9.58 -9.40
CA VAL A 102 -1.43 -9.42 -10.83
C VAL A 102 -0.25 -10.28 -11.27
N GLU A 103 -0.55 -11.39 -11.96
CA GLU A 103 0.47 -12.35 -12.38
C GLU A 103 1.50 -11.73 -13.32
N ASP A 104 2.75 -12.17 -13.21
CA ASP A 104 3.90 -11.73 -14.01
C ASP A 104 4.21 -10.22 -14.01
N ALA A 105 3.57 -9.45 -13.11
CA ALA A 105 3.82 -8.03 -12.97
C ALA A 105 4.85 -7.74 -11.86
N GLY A 106 5.67 -6.71 -12.08
CA GLY A 106 6.61 -6.17 -11.08
C GLY A 106 5.95 -5.08 -10.25
N HIS A 107 6.73 -4.08 -9.82
CA HIS A 107 6.20 -2.94 -9.06
C HIS A 107 5.12 -2.15 -9.83
N TRP A 108 5.39 -1.80 -11.09
CA TRP A 108 4.54 -0.94 -11.90
C TRP A 108 3.36 -1.71 -12.55
N VAL A 109 2.52 -2.34 -11.74
CA VAL A 109 1.39 -3.19 -12.18
C VAL A 109 0.44 -2.47 -13.12
N GLN A 110 0.13 -1.21 -12.83
CA GLN A 110 -0.76 -0.35 -13.60
C GLN A 110 -0.20 -0.02 -14.99
N ARG A 111 1.13 -0.02 -15.14
CA ARG A 111 1.78 0.20 -16.43
C ARG A 111 1.91 -1.09 -17.22
N LYS A 112 2.13 -2.22 -16.54
CA LYS A 112 2.36 -3.52 -17.20
C LYS A 112 1.06 -4.22 -17.62
N LYS A 113 0.02 -4.20 -16.78
CA LYS A 113 -1.26 -4.89 -17.01
C LYS A 113 -2.42 -3.98 -16.56
N PRO A 114 -2.64 -2.83 -17.23
CA PRO A 114 -3.64 -1.85 -16.83
C PRO A 114 -5.05 -2.43 -16.77
N GLU A 115 -5.41 -3.31 -17.70
CA GLU A 115 -6.73 -3.95 -17.78
C GLU A 115 -6.99 -4.81 -16.54
N THR A 116 -6.03 -5.68 -16.18
CA THR A 116 -6.14 -6.51 -14.97
C THR A 116 -6.25 -5.66 -13.71
N VAL A 117 -5.53 -4.53 -13.62
CA VAL A 117 -5.63 -3.62 -12.47
C VAL A 117 -7.02 -2.99 -12.41
N VAL A 118 -7.58 -2.56 -13.53
CA VAL A 118 -8.96 -2.03 -13.60
C VAL A 118 -9.98 -3.09 -13.18
N GLU A 119 -9.84 -4.33 -13.64
CA GLU A 119 -10.69 -5.45 -13.21
C GLU A 119 -10.66 -5.62 -11.69
N ARG A 120 -9.47 -5.62 -11.07
CA ARG A 120 -9.34 -5.71 -9.60
C ARG A 120 -10.02 -4.55 -8.88
N ILE A 121 -9.92 -3.33 -9.40
CA ILE A 121 -10.61 -2.15 -8.85
C ILE A 121 -12.13 -2.31 -8.95
N LEU A 122 -12.62 -2.75 -10.10
CA LEU A 122 -14.05 -2.94 -10.34
C LEU A 122 -14.64 -4.05 -9.45
N GLU A 123 -13.86 -5.06 -9.04
CA GLU A 123 -14.31 -6.06 -8.05
C GLU A 123 -14.77 -5.39 -6.73
N ILE A 124 -14.05 -4.39 -6.22
CA ILE A 124 -14.46 -3.65 -5.00
C ILE A 124 -15.68 -2.78 -5.28
N CYS A 125 -15.67 -2.03 -6.39
CA CYS A 125 -16.73 -1.10 -6.71
C CYS A 125 -18.05 -1.84 -6.96
N GLY A 126 -18.00 -2.96 -7.67
CA GLY A 126 -19.16 -3.83 -7.91
C GLY A 126 -19.73 -4.44 -6.62
N GLN A 127 -18.87 -4.80 -5.66
CA GLN A 127 -19.31 -5.23 -4.33
C GLN A 127 -19.94 -4.09 -3.51
N ALA A 128 -19.37 -2.88 -3.57
CA ALA A 128 -19.91 -1.70 -2.90
C ALA A 128 -21.26 -1.24 -3.50
N VAL A 129 -21.42 -1.36 -4.82
CA VAL A 129 -22.67 -1.05 -5.54
C VAL A 129 -23.75 -2.10 -5.26
N ARG A 130 -23.41 -3.40 -5.21
CA ARG A 130 -24.38 -4.46 -4.80
C ARG A 130 -24.86 -4.30 -3.36
N ALA A 131 -23.97 -3.94 -2.44
CA ALA A 131 -24.33 -3.66 -1.06
C ALA A 131 -25.35 -2.51 -0.96
N LYS A 132 -25.18 -1.42 -1.75
CA LYS A 132 -26.18 -0.35 -1.85
C LYS A 132 -27.46 -0.76 -2.59
N ARG A 133 -27.39 -1.64 -3.59
CA ARG A 133 -28.58 -2.11 -4.33
C ARG A 133 -29.56 -2.88 -3.45
N HIS A 134 -29.08 -3.61 -2.44
CA HIS A 134 -29.96 -4.26 -1.46
C HIS A 134 -30.77 -3.25 -0.64
N TRP A 135 -30.15 -2.13 -0.23
CA TRP A 135 -30.85 -1.04 0.45
C TRP A 135 -31.82 -0.29 -0.47
N ILE A 136 -31.45 -0.07 -1.74
CA ILE A 136 -32.34 0.55 -2.73
C ILE A 136 -33.55 -0.34 -3.01
N ASN A 137 -33.36 -1.65 -3.20
CA ASN A 137 -34.46 -2.59 -3.43
C ASN A 137 -35.37 -2.73 -2.19
N ALA A 138 -34.81 -2.68 -0.98
CA ALA A 138 -35.59 -2.65 0.26
C ALA A 138 -36.40 -1.35 0.41
N PHE A 139 -35.85 -0.21 -0.03
CA PHE A 139 -36.53 1.08 -0.05
C PHE A 139 -37.64 1.14 -1.12
N GLU A 140 -37.39 0.61 -2.32
CA GLU A 140 -38.39 0.48 -3.40
C GLU A 140 -39.52 -0.51 -3.03
N SER A 141 -39.22 -1.55 -2.25
CA SER A 141 -40.20 -2.48 -1.70
C SER A 141 -41.11 -1.86 -0.63
N LEU A 142 -40.62 -0.85 0.09
CA LEU A 142 -41.37 -0.14 1.14
C LEU A 142 -42.21 1.00 0.56
N CYS A 143 -41.78 1.60 -0.55
CA CYS A 143 -42.54 2.62 -1.26
C CYS A 143 -43.36 1.98 -2.40
N ASN A 144 -44.59 1.54 -2.12
CA ASN A 144 -45.49 0.99 -3.13
C ASN A 144 -46.06 2.10 -4.04
N TRP A 145 -45.35 2.46 -5.12
CA TRP A 145 -45.75 3.55 -6.04
C TRP A 145 -46.90 3.20 -7.00
N LYS A 146 -47.56 2.04 -6.87
CA LYS A 146 -48.64 1.61 -7.79
C LYS A 146 -50.05 2.15 -7.47
N GLN A 147 -50.20 3.18 -6.64
CA GLN A 147 -51.52 3.73 -6.29
C GLN A 147 -51.78 5.20 -6.69
N LEU A 148 -50.91 5.84 -7.48
CA LEU A 148 -51.21 7.17 -8.03
C LEU A 148 -50.95 7.25 -9.53
N ILE A 149 -51.90 6.71 -10.30
CA ILE A 149 -52.26 7.24 -11.61
C ILE A 149 -53.80 7.19 -11.68
N ILE A 150 -54.43 8.33 -11.42
CA ILE A 150 -55.72 8.72 -12.03
C ILE A 150 -55.35 9.72 -13.12
#